data_AF-A0A958ZHI0-F1
#
_entry.id   AF-A0A958ZHI0-F1
#
_cell.length_a   1.000
_cell.length_b   1.000
_cell.length_c   1.000
_cell.angle_alpha   90.00
_cell.angle_beta   90.00
_cell.angle_gamma   90.00
#
_symmetry.space_group_name_H-M   'P 1'
#
loop_
_entity.id
_entity.type
_entity.pdbx_description
1 polymer ?
#
loop_
_entity_poly.entity_id
_entity_poly.type
_entity_poly.pdbx_seq_one_letter_code
_entity_poly.pdbx_strand_id
1 'polypeptide(L)' 'MKLILLSIGLMALAFAGIAIKIIFKKNGKFAGTCASNSPLLNEDGQPCSFCGALPEEQCKKED' A
#
# COMPACT_ATOMS: atom_id res chain seq x y z
N MET A 1 23.19 1.69 -21.03
CA MET A 1 22.82 0.25 -20.93
C MET A 1 22.97 -0.31 -19.53
N LYS A 2 24.16 -0.28 -18.90
CA LYS A 2 24.41 -0.91 -17.59
C LYS A 2 23.52 -0.38 -16.45
N LEU A 3 23.31 0.94 -16.39
CA LEU A 3 22.39 1.57 -15.43
C LEU A 3 20.92 1.21 -15.70
N ILE A 4 20.54 1.07 -16.97
CA ILE A 4 19.18 0.72 -17.37
C ILE A 4 18.87 -0.70 -16.88
N LEU A 5 19.76 -1.66 -17.13
CA LEU A 5 19.60 -3.03 -16.64
C LEU A 5 19.56 -3.10 -15.10
N LEU A 6 20.39 -2.32 -14.41
CA LEU A 6 20.37 -2.24 -12.95
C LEU A 6 19.04 -1.67 -12.44
N SER A 7 18.52 -0.62 -13.06
CA SER A 7 17.25 0.01 -12.67
C SER A 7 16.06 -0.94 -12.88
N ILE A 8 16.01 -1.65 -14.00
CA ILE A 8 14.97 -2.63 -14.29
C ILE A 8 15.06 -3.79 -13.28
N GLY A 9 16.28 -4.25 -12.96
CA GLY A 9 16.51 -5.28 -11.95
C GLY A 9 16.00 -4.89 -10.56
N LEU A 10 16.31 -3.66 -10.10
CA LEU A 10 15.81 -3.16 -8.82
C LEU A 10 14.28 -3.03 -8.80
N MET A 11 13.70 -2.54 -9.90
CA MET A 11 12.25 -2.40 -10.03
C MET A 11 11.56 -3.77 -9.95
N ALA A 12 12.06 -4.76 -10.69
CA ALA A 12 11.54 -6.13 -10.66
C ALA A 12 11.64 -6.74 -9.25
N LEU A 13 12.74 -6.50 -8.53
CA LEU A 13 12.92 -6.99 -7.17
C LEU A 13 11.91 -6.37 -6.19
N ALA A 14 11.60 -5.08 -6.33
CA ALA A 14 10.58 -4.41 -5.53
C ALA A 14 9.19 -5.03 -5.74
N PHE A 15 8.78 -5.26 -6.99
CA PHE A 15 7.51 -5.91 -7.31
C PHE A 15 7.46 -7.37 -6.84
N ALA A 16 8.56 -8.10 -6.96
CA ALA A 16 8.67 -9.47 -6.45
C ALA A 16 8.47 -9.51 -4.92
N GLY A 17 9.07 -8.59 -4.18
CA GLY A 17 8.89 -8.49 -2.72
C GLY A 17 7.44 -8.22 -2.32
N ILE A 18 6.75 -7.34 -3.05
CA ILE A 18 5.33 -7.04 -2.82
C ILE A 18 4.47 -8.26 -3.14
N ALA A 19 4.72 -8.96 -4.25
CA ALA A 19 3.98 -10.15 -4.65
C ALA A 19 4.11 -11.28 -3.62
N ILE A 20 5.32 -11.55 -3.14
CA ILE A 20 5.57 -12.53 -2.07
C ILE A 20 4.79 -12.14 -0.82
N LYS A 21 4.88 -10.87 -0.40
CA LYS A 21 4.16 -10.39 0.79
C LYS A 21 2.64 -10.62 0.69
N ILE A 22 2.04 -10.46 -0.49
CA ILE A 22 0.60 -10.69 -0.72
C ILE A 22 0.25 -12.17 -0.59
N ILE A 23 1.03 -13.07 -1.22
CA ILE A 23 0.80 -14.52 -1.17
C ILE A 23 0.86 -15.04 0.28
N PHE A 24 1.79 -14.51 1.08
CA PHE A 24 1.96 -14.91 2.47
C PHE A 24 1.02 -14.18 3.45
N LYS A 25 0.28 -13.14 3.03
CA LYS A 25 -0.67 -12.45 3.90
C LYS A 25 -2.03 -13.15 3.87
N LYS A 26 -2.58 -13.49 5.05
CA LYS A 26 -3.98 -13.98 5.17
C LYS A 26 -4.93 -12.96 4.50
N ASN A 27 -5.69 -13.42 3.51
CA ASN A 27 -6.62 -12.64 2.66
C ASN A 27 -6.00 -11.78 1.54
N GLY A 28 -4.70 -11.89 1.24
CA GLY A 28 -4.10 -11.27 0.04
C GLY A 28 -4.23 -9.74 -0.06
N LYS A 29 -4.61 -9.06 1.02
CA LYS A 29 -4.87 -7.62 1.00
C LYS A 29 -3.56 -6.84 1.12
N PHE A 30 -3.37 -5.83 0.30
CA PHE A 30 -2.31 -4.85 0.52
C PHE A 30 -2.45 -4.24 1.92
N ALA A 31 -1.32 -4.04 2.61
CA ALA A 31 -1.35 -3.19 3.80
C ALA A 31 -1.60 -1.76 3.31
N GLY A 32 -2.65 -1.11 3.81
CA GLY A 32 -3.01 0.24 3.38
C GLY A 32 -1.81 1.17 3.43
N THR A 33 -1.63 1.93 2.36
CA THR A 33 -0.61 2.99 2.27
C THR A 33 -1.26 4.32 2.65
N CYS A 34 -0.48 5.39 2.87
CA CYS A 34 -1.03 6.71 3.19
C CYS A 34 -2.05 7.21 2.16
N ALA A 35 -1.99 6.73 0.91
CA ALA A 35 -2.96 7.05 -0.14
C ALA A 35 -4.39 6.55 0.19
N SER A 36 -4.51 5.46 0.96
CA SER A 36 -5.80 4.91 1.40
C SER A 36 -6.54 5.80 2.42
N ASN A 37 -5.91 6.86 2.93
CA ASN A 37 -6.55 7.87 3.79
C ASN A 37 -6.98 9.12 3.01
N SER A 38 -6.80 9.15 1.68
CA SER A 38 -7.22 10.29 0.87
C SER A 38 -8.70 10.17 0.52
N PRO A 39 -9.54 11.16 0.88
CA PRO A 39 -10.97 11.17 0.51
C PRO A 39 -11.21 11.12 -1.00
N LEU A 40 -10.24 11.62 -1.79
CA LEU A 40 -10.31 11.61 -3.26
C LEU A 40 -10.01 10.23 -3.88
N LEU A 41 -9.34 9.34 -3.16
CA LEU A 41 -8.93 8.02 -3.69
C LEU A 41 -9.70 6.86 -3.05
N ASN A 42 -10.44 7.12 -1.97
CA ASN A 42 -11.17 6.12 -1.21
C ASN A 42 -12.69 6.38 -1.33
N GLU A 43 -13.18 6.43 -2.57
CA GLU A 43 -14.59 6.69 -2.92
C GLU A 43 -15.53 5.56 -2.44
N ASP A 44 -15.01 4.35 -2.24
CA ASP A 44 -15.75 3.18 -1.76
C ASP A 44 -16.05 3.19 -0.25
N GLY A 45 -15.67 4.24 0.47
CA GLY A 45 -15.97 4.38 1.89
C GLY A 45 -15.18 3.42 2.80
N GLN A 46 -14.09 2.83 2.32
CA GLN A 46 -13.42 1.74 3.04
C GLN A 46 -12.59 2.28 4.22
N PRO A 47 -12.63 1.61 5.39
CA PRO A 47 -11.82 2.03 6.53
C PRO A 47 -10.33 1.98 6.20
N CYS A 48 -9.61 3.05 6.55
CA CYS A 48 -8.18 3.20 6.32
C CYS A 48 -7.42 2.01 6.91
N SER A 49 -6.74 1.22 6.08
CA SER A 49 -6.11 -0.03 6.56
C SER A 49 -4.87 0.21 7.46
N PHE A 50 -4.49 1.46 7.72
CA PHE A 50 -3.41 1.87 8.62
C PHE A 50 -3.89 2.27 10.03
N CYS A 51 -5.07 2.87 10.16
CA CYS A 51 -5.62 3.34 11.45
C CYS A 51 -7.09 2.98 11.70
N GLY A 52 -7.77 2.34 10.75
CA GLY A 52 -9.16 1.93 10.84
C GLY A 52 -10.20 3.03 10.63
N ALA A 53 -9.79 4.30 10.56
CA ALA A 53 -10.68 5.44 10.39
C ALA A 53 -11.47 5.37 9.07
N LEU A 54 -12.74 5.76 9.11
CA LEU A 54 -13.56 5.93 7.90
C LEU A 54 -13.06 7.15 7.09
N PRO A 55 -13.33 7.24 5.78
CA PRO A 55 -12.81 8.34 4.95
C PRO A 55 -13.23 9.75 5.42
N GLU A 56 -14.35 9.85 6.15
CA GLU A 56 -14.88 11.09 6.72
C GLU A 56 -14.26 11.42 8.09
N GLU A 57 -13.58 10.45 8.70
CA GLU A 57 -12.94 10.57 10.01
C GLU A 57 -11.45 10.90 9.87
N GLN A 58 -10.98 11.84 10.68
CA GLN A 58 -9.55 12.06 10.79
C GLN A 58 -8.90 10.86 11.47
N CYS A 59 -7.82 10.36 10.87
CA CYS A 59 -7.00 9.27 11.40
C CYS A 59 -6.36 9.72 12.74
N LYS A 60 -7.04 9.42 13.85
CA LYS A 60 -6.57 9.73 15.21
C LYS A 60 -5.49 8.72 15.59
N LYS A 61 -4.24 9.04 15.27
CA LYS A 61 -3.12 8.45 16.00
C LYS A 61 -2.82 9.33 17.21
N GLU A 62 -2.98 8.79 18.41
CA GLU A 62 -2.14 9.23 19.52
C GLU A 62 -0.74 8.67 19.24
N ASP A 63 0.28 9.52 19.41
CA ASP A 63 1.68 9.32 19.00
C ASP A 63 2.29 7.94 19.29
#